data_AF-A0A1G1H2L4-F1
#
_entry.id   AF-A0A1G1H2L4-F1
#
_cell.length_a   1.000
_cell.length_b   1.000
_cell.length_c   1.000
_cell.angle_alpha   90.00
_cell.angle_beta   90.00
_cell.angle_gamma   90.00
#
_symmetry.space_group_name_H-M   'P 1'
#
loop_
_entity.id
_entity.type
_entity.pdbx_description
1 polymer ?
#
loop_
_entity_poly.entity_id
_entity_poly.type
_entity_poly.pdbx_seq_one_letter_code
_entity_poly.pdbx_strand_id
1 'polypeptide(L)'
;MISGALKMKTKAKIATILGFIAIVLYGLREADIKTIGILIGYAAIISAPLLWIIWKYREKLDKTPKGIVALSVPIGLFLWQWLHKVSFAAEIVLAFCVGFVAVFLSFTLDEKYFDTLPKK
;
A
#
# COMPACT_ATOMS: atom_id res chain seq x y z
N MET A 1 21.62 9.39 -17.52
CA MET A 1 21.27 8.57 -16.33
C MET A 1 19.79 8.66 -15.88
N ILE A 2 18.94 9.50 -16.51
CA ILE A 2 17.52 9.70 -16.13
C ILE A 2 16.62 8.48 -16.51
N SER A 3 17.04 7.66 -17.48
CA SER A 3 16.29 6.48 -17.96
C SER A 3 16.10 5.36 -16.90
N GLY A 4 17.06 5.17 -15.99
CA GLY A 4 17.02 4.08 -15.00
C GLY A 4 16.01 4.30 -13.88
N ALA A 5 15.95 5.52 -13.33
CA ALA A 5 15.05 5.87 -12.23
C ALA A 5 13.58 5.86 -12.66
N LEU A 6 13.29 6.34 -13.88
CA LEU A 6 11.95 6.30 -14.46
C LEU A 6 11.47 4.84 -14.64
N LYS A 7 12.35 3.98 -15.16
CA LYS A 7 12.06 2.56 -15.41
C LYS A 7 11.85 1.77 -14.11
N MET A 8 12.54 2.12 -13.02
CA MET A 8 12.33 1.52 -11.69
C MET A 8 10.99 1.92 -11.07
N LYS A 9 10.58 3.19 -11.20
CA LYS A 9 9.30 3.70 -10.67
C LYS A 9 8.09 3.05 -11.34
N THR A 10 8.13 2.88 -12.67
CA THR A 10 7.08 2.15 -13.41
C THR A 10 6.98 0.70 -12.96
N LYS A 11 8.12 0.04 -12.71
CA LYS A 11 8.12 -1.34 -12.18
C LYS A 11 7.51 -1.42 -10.78
N ALA A 12 7.78 -0.44 -9.91
CA ALA A 12 7.19 -0.39 -8.57
C ALA A 12 5.66 -0.23 -8.61
N LYS A 13 5.14 0.66 -9.47
CA LYS A 13 3.70 0.83 -9.70
C LYS A 13 3.03 -0.45 -10.21
N ILE A 14 3.65 -1.11 -11.18
CA ILE A 14 3.11 -2.37 -11.71
C ILE A 14 3.14 -3.44 -10.61
N ALA A 15 4.22 -3.52 -9.83
CA ALA A 15 4.35 -4.49 -8.74
C ALA A 15 3.31 -4.27 -7.63
N THR A 16 3.01 -3.02 -7.25
CA THR A 16 1.98 -2.72 -6.23
C THR A 16 0.58 -3.05 -6.73
N ILE A 17 0.26 -2.76 -8.00
CA ILE A 17 -1.02 -3.13 -8.60
C ILE A 17 -1.18 -4.65 -8.70
N LEU A 18 -0.15 -5.36 -9.20
CA LEU A 18 -0.18 -6.82 -9.28
C LEU A 18 -0.27 -7.47 -7.90
N GLY A 19 0.44 -6.92 -6.90
CA GLY A 19 0.32 -7.36 -5.51
C GLY A 19 -1.10 -7.17 -4.96
N PHE A 20 -1.74 -6.04 -5.26
CA PHE A 20 -3.13 -5.80 -4.88
C PHE A 20 -4.10 -6.80 -5.53
N ILE A 21 -3.92 -7.08 -6.82
CA ILE A 21 -4.73 -8.09 -7.53
C ILE A 21 -4.51 -9.48 -6.94
N ALA A 22 -3.27 -9.83 -6.57
CA ALA A 22 -2.98 -11.11 -5.93
C ALA A 22 -3.71 -11.27 -4.58
N ILE A 23 -3.82 -10.18 -3.80
CA ILE A 23 -4.60 -10.17 -2.54
C ILE A 23 -6.09 -10.40 -2.83
N VAL A 24 -6.65 -9.76 -3.86
CA VAL A 24 -8.04 -9.98 -4.28
C VAL A 24 -8.27 -11.45 -4.67
N LEU A 25 -7.38 -12.01 -5.50
CA LEU A 25 -7.48 -13.40 -5.95
C LEU A 25 -7.32 -14.39 -4.79
N TYR A 26 -6.43 -14.11 -3.84
CA TYR A 26 -6.28 -14.92 -2.63
C TYR A 26 -7.56 -14.89 -1.80
N GLY A 27 -8.15 -13.71 -1.58
CA GLY A 27 -9.42 -13.56 -0.89
C GLY A 27 -10.56 -14.33 -1.57
N LEU A 28 -10.65 -14.25 -2.91
CA LEU A 28 -11.66 -14.95 -3.69
C LEU A 28 -11.52 -16.48 -3.69
N ARG A 29 -10.35 -17.01 -3.31
CA ARG A 29 -10.16 -18.46 -3.15
C ARG A 29 -10.88 -19.00 -1.92
N GLU A 30 -11.00 -18.19 -0.87
CA GLU A 30 -11.53 -18.62 0.44
C GLU A 30 -12.90 -17.98 0.78
N ALA A 31 -13.33 -16.93 0.06
CA ALA A 31 -14.60 -16.25 0.29
C ALA A 31 -15.29 -15.80 -1.00
N ASP A 32 -16.62 -15.66 -0.92
CA ASP A 32 -17.44 -15.17 -2.04
C ASP A 32 -17.10 -13.73 -2.43
N ILE A 33 -17.34 -13.40 -3.70
CA ILE A 33 -17.14 -12.06 -4.28
C ILE A 33 -17.84 -10.97 -3.46
N LYS A 34 -19.04 -11.24 -2.94
CA LYS A 34 -19.80 -10.30 -2.11
C LYS A 34 -19.06 -9.99 -0.81
N THR A 35 -18.55 -11.02 -0.14
CA THR A 35 -17.79 -10.89 1.11
C THR A 35 -16.50 -10.11 0.86
N ILE A 36 -15.77 -10.43 -0.20
CA ILE A 36 -14.56 -9.69 -0.59
C ILE A 36 -14.87 -8.23 -0.88
N GLY A 37 -15.96 -7.93 -1.60
CA GLY A 37 -16.39 -6.55 -1.84
C GLY A 37 -16.66 -5.76 -0.55
N ILE A 38 -17.29 -6.39 0.44
CA ILE A 38 -17.53 -5.78 1.75
C ILE A 38 -16.22 -5.54 2.50
N LEU A 39 -15.31 -6.52 2.51
CA LEU A 39 -14.00 -6.40 3.17
C LEU A 39 -13.13 -5.31 2.53
N ILE A 40 -13.17 -5.18 1.20
CA ILE A 40 -12.53 -4.07 0.47
C ILE A 40 -13.13 -2.73 0.92
N GLY A 41 -14.46 -2.65 1.05
CA GLY A 41 -15.14 -1.45 1.54
C GLY A 41 -14.70 -1.05 2.96
N TYR A 42 -14.63 -2.02 3.88
CA TYR A 42 -14.11 -1.77 5.22
C TYR A 42 -12.65 -1.33 5.20
N ALA A 43 -11.80 -1.99 4.44
CA ALA A 43 -10.40 -1.63 4.30
C ALA A 43 -10.24 -0.20 3.72
N ALA A 44 -11.08 0.21 2.77
CA ALA A 44 -11.06 1.57 2.23
C ALA A 44 -11.42 2.61 3.30
N ILE A 45 -12.45 2.36 4.10
CA ILE A 45 -12.86 3.27 5.20
C ILE A 45 -11.77 3.36 6.28
N ILE A 46 -11.20 2.21 6.68
CA ILE A 46 -10.15 2.14 7.70
C ILE A 46 -8.86 2.81 7.21
N SER A 47 -8.52 2.64 5.93
CA SER A 47 -7.30 3.22 5.36
C SER A 47 -7.44 4.70 5.00
N ALA A 48 -8.64 5.23 4.77
CA ALA A 48 -8.86 6.65 4.44
C ALA A 48 -8.14 7.66 5.36
N PRO A 49 -8.23 7.58 6.71
CA PRO A 49 -7.49 8.49 7.59
C PRO A 49 -5.98 8.34 7.45
N LEU A 50 -5.47 7.12 7.27
CA LEU A 50 -4.05 6.84 7.02
C LEU A 50 -3.59 7.47 5.70
N LEU A 51 -4.35 7.28 4.62
CA LEU A 51 -4.07 7.88 3.32
C LEU A 51 -4.06 9.41 3.39
N TRP A 52 -5.00 10.00 4.14
CA TRP A 52 -5.04 11.44 4.35
C TRP A 52 -3.83 11.96 5.14
N ILE A 53 -3.42 11.26 6.21
CA ILE A 53 -2.21 11.59 6.97
C ILE A 53 -0.98 11.49 6.07
N ILE A 54 -0.86 10.42 5.28
CA ILE A 54 0.25 10.24 4.33
C ILE A 54 0.30 11.40 3.34
N TRP A 55 -0.83 11.77 2.76
CA TRP A 55 -0.90 12.87 1.80
C TRP A 55 -0.53 14.23 2.42
N LYS A 56 -1.04 14.50 3.64
CA LYS A 56 -0.83 15.75 4.38
C LYS A 56 0.62 15.89 4.89
N TYR A 57 1.25 14.80 5.30
CA TYR A 57 2.60 14.79 5.89
C TYR A 57 3.67 14.15 4.98
N ARG A 58 3.39 14.01 3.67
CA ARG A 58 4.31 13.39 2.68
C ARG A 58 5.72 13.96 2.66
N GLU A 59 5.90 15.24 3.01
CA GLU A 59 7.21 15.89 3.05
C GLU A 59 8.04 15.50 4.29
N LYS A 60 7.37 15.19 5.40
CA LYS A 60 8.01 14.70 6.62
C LYS A 60 8.34 13.20 6.51
N LEU A 61 7.53 12.45 5.77
CA LEU A 61 7.73 11.02 5.54
C LEU A 61 9.06 10.72 4.82
N ASP A 62 9.49 11.54 3.86
CA ASP A 62 10.79 11.39 3.19
C ASP A 62 11.98 11.58 4.15
N LYS A 63 11.78 12.26 5.28
CA LYS A 63 12.80 12.49 6.31
C LYS A 63 12.81 11.40 7.38
N THR A 64 11.96 10.38 7.25
CA THR A 64 11.86 9.30 8.24
C THR A 64 13.15 8.46 8.24
N PRO A 65 13.76 8.20 9.41
CA PRO A 65 14.94 7.34 9.50
C PRO A 65 14.66 5.96 8.90
N LYS A 66 15.55 5.49 8.01
CA LYS A 66 15.46 4.15 7.39
C LYS A 66 15.38 3.02 8.43
N GLY A 67 15.93 3.21 9.63
CA GLY A 67 15.82 2.26 10.73
C GLY A 67 14.39 2.04 11.22
N ILE A 68 13.55 3.08 11.23
CA ILE A 68 12.13 2.95 11.59
C ILE A 68 11.38 2.14 10.53
N VAL A 69 11.73 2.35 9.26
CA VAL A 69 11.18 1.57 8.13
C VAL A 69 11.63 0.10 8.21
N ALA A 70 12.87 -0.18 8.62
CA ALA A 70 13.34 -1.55 8.80
C ALA A 70 12.63 -2.25 9.98
N LEU A 71 12.28 -1.52 11.04
CA LEU A 71 11.55 -2.04 12.19
C LEU A 71 10.06 -2.29 11.90
N SER A 72 9.46 -1.64 10.91
CA SER A 72 8.06 -1.91 10.56
C SER A 72 7.85 -3.29 9.92
N VAL A 73 8.87 -3.85 9.28
CA VAL A 73 8.83 -5.19 8.68
C VAL A 73 8.60 -6.30 9.71
N PRO A 74 9.41 -6.46 10.77
CA PRO A 74 9.17 -7.50 11.78
C PRO A 74 7.87 -7.27 12.55
N ILE A 75 7.48 -6.02 12.80
CA ILE A 75 6.19 -5.70 13.44
C ILE A 75 5.03 -6.15 12.54
N GLY A 76 5.11 -5.86 11.24
CA GLY A 76 4.12 -6.29 10.27
C GLY A 76 4.01 -7.81 10.15
N LEU A 77 5.15 -8.52 10.16
CA LEU A 77 5.17 -9.99 10.14
C LEU A 77 4.56 -10.59 11.42
N PHE A 78 4.85 -10.01 12.59
CA PHE A 78 4.25 -10.46 13.85
C PHE A 78 2.74 -10.24 13.87
N LEU A 79 2.28 -9.06 13.44
CA LEU A 79 0.86 -8.75 13.30
C LEU A 79 0.18 -9.70 12.32
N TRP A 80 0.80 -9.99 11.18
CA TRP A 80 0.27 -10.95 10.21
C TRP A 80 0.10 -12.34 10.82
N GLN A 81 1.14 -12.87 11.46
CA GLN A 81 1.07 -14.20 12.10
C GLN A 81 0.01 -14.27 13.20
N TRP A 82 -0.19 -13.19 13.93
CA TRP A 82 -1.21 -13.13 14.96
C TRP A 82 -2.62 -13.05 14.36
N LEU A 83 -2.85 -12.17 13.37
CA LEU A 83 -4.14 -12.04 12.70
C LEU A 83 -4.55 -13.32 11.95
N HIS A 84 -3.61 -13.98 11.29
CA HIS A 84 -3.84 -15.23 10.58
C HIS A 84 -4.42 -16.33 11.48
N LYS A 85 -4.07 -16.33 12.78
CA LYS A 85 -4.61 -17.28 13.76
C LYS A 85 -5.97 -16.88 14.32
N VAL A 86 -6.36 -15.62 14.19
CA VAL A 86 -7.56 -15.06 14.84
C VAL A 86 -8.74 -14.99 13.87
N SER A 87 -8.54 -14.43 12.68
CA SER A 87 -9.64 -14.20 11.74
C SER A 87 -9.12 -13.94 10.33
N PHE A 88 -9.55 -14.78 9.39
CA PHE A 88 -9.32 -14.60 7.96
C PHE A 88 -9.85 -13.25 7.46
N ALA A 89 -11.03 -12.82 7.94
CA ALA A 89 -11.61 -11.53 7.55
C ALA A 89 -10.72 -10.35 7.99
N ALA A 90 -10.11 -10.44 9.18
CA ALA A 90 -9.21 -9.41 9.67
C ALA A 90 -7.88 -9.39 8.88
N GLU A 91 -7.34 -10.57 8.55
CA GLU A 91 -6.14 -10.72 7.72
C GLU A 91 -6.34 -10.10 6.33
N ILE A 92 -7.46 -10.41 5.66
CA ILE A 92 -7.79 -9.86 4.34
C ILE A 92 -8.00 -8.35 4.40
N VAL A 93 -8.67 -7.83 5.43
CA VAL A 93 -8.83 -6.37 5.61
C VAL A 93 -7.48 -5.70 5.81
N LEU A 94 -6.59 -6.28 6.62
CA LEU A 94 -5.24 -5.77 6.80
C LEU A 94 -4.44 -5.79 5.49
N ALA A 95 -4.54 -6.89 4.72
CA ALA A 95 -3.89 -7.02 3.42
C ALA A 95 -4.37 -5.95 2.44
N PHE A 96 -5.68 -5.69 2.38
CA PHE A 96 -6.23 -4.60 1.57
C PHE A 96 -5.79 -3.22 2.05
N CYS A 97 -5.74 -2.96 3.37
CA CYS A 97 -5.21 -1.71 3.91
C CYS A 97 -3.77 -1.46 3.48
N VAL A 98 -2.89 -2.47 3.60
CA VAL A 98 -1.49 -2.38 3.16
C VAL A 98 -1.43 -2.17 1.64
N GLY A 99 -2.26 -2.89 0.88
CA GLY A 99 -2.38 -2.75 -0.56
C GLY A 99 -2.80 -1.34 -1.00
N PHE A 100 -3.82 -0.76 -0.38
CA PHE A 100 -4.26 0.61 -0.65
C PHE A 100 -3.16 1.62 -0.36
N VAL A 101 -2.47 1.49 0.78
CA VAL A 101 -1.35 2.37 1.14
C VAL A 101 -0.20 2.24 0.13
N ALA A 102 0.16 1.02 -0.28
CA ALA A 102 1.24 0.79 -1.22
C ALA A 102 0.92 1.35 -2.62
N VAL A 103 -0.31 1.12 -3.10
CA VAL A 103 -0.79 1.70 -4.37
C VAL A 103 -0.78 3.23 -4.27
N PHE A 104 -1.34 3.81 -3.22
CA PHE A 104 -1.40 5.26 -3.03
C PHE A 104 -0.01 5.91 -2.96
N LEU A 105 0.94 5.32 -2.22
CA LEU A 105 2.33 5.78 -2.15
C LEU A 105 3.01 5.71 -3.52
N SER A 106 2.75 4.67 -4.30
CA SER A 106 3.32 4.54 -5.65
C SER A 106 2.87 5.65 -6.61
N PHE A 107 1.66 6.19 -6.41
CA PHE A 107 1.16 7.33 -7.18
C PHE A 107 1.64 8.68 -6.64
N THR A 108 1.55 8.89 -5.32
CA THR A 108 1.88 10.19 -4.69
C THR A 108 3.37 10.53 -4.68
N LEU A 109 4.26 9.53 -4.65
CA LEU A 109 5.71 9.76 -4.75
C LEU A 109 6.20 10.04 -6.18
N ASP A 110 5.34 9.88 -7.19
CA ASP A 110 5.65 10.23 -8.57
C ASP A 110 5.29 11.68 -8.92
N GLU A 111 4.29 12.29 -8.27
CA GLU A 111 3.91 13.69 -8.52
C GLU A 111 4.97 14.71 -8.09
N LYS A 112 5.79 14.42 -7.08
CA LYS A 112 6.90 15.30 -6.66
C LYS A 112 7.94 15.57 -7.76
N TYR A 113 7.93 14.82 -8.86
CA TYR A 113 8.80 15.08 -10.02
C TYR A 113 8.16 15.95 -11.11
N PHE A 114 6.82 15.96 -11.22
CA PHE A 114 6.13 16.72 -12.26
C PHE A 114 6.06 18.23 -11.96
N ASP A 115 6.11 18.63 -10.68
CA ASP A 115 6.22 20.04 -10.29
C ASP A 115 7.64 20.63 -10.47
N THR A 116 8.64 19.81 -10.80
CA THR A 116 10.02 20.26 -11.07
C THR A 116 10.39 20.33 -12.54
N LEU A 117 9.46 19.96 -13.44
CA LEU A 117 9.67 20.17 -14.87
C LEU A 117 9.34 21.63 -15.21
N PRO A 118 10.26 22.40 -15.82
CA PRO A 118 9.92 23.73 -16.31
C PRO A 118 8.77 23.58 -17.30
N LYS A 119 7.65 24.24 -17.01
CA LYS A 119 6.56 24.42 -17.98
C LYS A 119 7.18 25.11 -19.20
N LYS A 120 7.30 24.38 -20.31
CA LYS A 120 7.56 24.96 -21.62
C LYS A 120 6.28 25.58 -22.14
#